data_AF-A0A402DSL2-F1
#
_entry.id   AF-A0A402DSL2-F1
#
_cell.length_a   1.000
_cell.length_b   1.000
_cell.length_c   1.000
_cell.angle_alpha   90.00
_cell.angle_beta   90.00
_cell.angle_gamma   90.00
#
_symmetry.space_group_name_H-M   'P 1'
#
loop_
_entity.id
_entity.type
_entity.pdbx_description
1 polymer ?
#
loop_
_entity_poly.entity_id
_entity_poly.type
_entity_poly.pdbx_seq_one_letter_code
_entity_poly.pdbx_strand_id
1 'polypeptide(L)'
;MTRHDPTPVDARLASKVVRRVGRRLTGRERDGVRVAMVFHYGAVTLDPKHLVVWLLLDGRPSDELPEWLAVTPTLLPSLRPESVDYEWLLALRTEICDAFRDAGWPDPDGVDVLVDSAERVKAHGGWNYFR
;
A
#
# COMPACT_ATOMS: atom_id res chain seq x y z
N MET A 1 1.56 -7.01 27.96
CA MET A 1 1.07 -6.83 26.57
C MET A 1 -0.36 -7.33 26.52
N THR A 2 -1.33 -6.42 26.51
CA THR A 2 -2.75 -6.75 26.35
C THR A 2 -2.95 -7.25 24.91
N ARG A 3 -3.42 -8.49 24.74
CA ARG A 3 -3.85 -9.00 23.44
C ARG A 3 -5.05 -8.17 22.99
N HIS A 4 -4.88 -7.42 21.91
CA HIS A 4 -6.00 -6.79 21.23
C HIS A 4 -6.65 -7.90 20.41
N ASP A 5 -7.80 -8.41 20.85
CA ASP A 5 -8.56 -9.33 20.03
C ASP A 5 -9.03 -8.56 18.78
N PRO A 6 -8.68 -9.02 17.56
CA PRO A 6 -9.04 -8.36 16.32
C PRO A 6 -10.54 -8.48 16.10
N THR A 7 -11.17 -7.38 15.70
CA THR A 7 -12.63 -7.33 15.56
C THR A 7 -13.04 -6.93 14.14
N PRO A 8 -14.29 -7.20 13.73
CA PRO A 8 -14.87 -6.65 12.49
C PRO A 8 -14.78 -5.12 12.35
N VAL A 9 -14.46 -4.41 13.45
CA VAL A 9 -14.21 -2.97 13.47
C VAL A 9 -12.92 -2.62 12.72
N ASP A 10 -11.88 -3.44 12.83
CA ASP A 10 -10.57 -3.18 12.23
C ASP A 10 -10.65 -3.23 10.70
N ALA A 11 -11.33 -4.23 10.14
CA ALA A 11 -11.59 -4.32 8.70
C ALA A 11 -12.38 -3.11 8.16
N ARG A 12 -13.36 -2.61 8.92
CA ARG A 12 -14.14 -1.43 8.56
C ARG A 12 -13.31 -0.15 8.65
N LEU A 13 -12.48 -0.03 9.68
CA LEU A 13 -11.57 1.09 9.87
C LEU A 13 -10.55 1.16 8.74
N ALA A 14 -9.88 0.05 8.42
CA ALA A 14 -8.95 -0.06 7.29
C ALA A 14 -9.61 0.34 5.97
N SER A 15 -10.80 -0.20 5.69
CA SER A 15 -11.58 0.17 4.50
C SER A 15 -11.88 1.67 4.43
N LYS A 16 -12.26 2.28 5.56
CA LYS A 16 -12.56 3.72 5.65
C LYS A 16 -11.31 4.57 5.42
N VAL A 17 -10.19 4.22 6.07
CA VAL A 17 -8.91 4.93 5.94
C VAL A 17 -8.39 4.84 4.52
N VAL A 18 -8.31 3.63 3.96
CA VAL A 18 -7.83 3.42 2.59
C VAL A 18 -8.71 4.09 1.57
N ARG A 19 -10.04 4.10 1.72
CA ARG A 19 -10.91 4.86 0.83
C ARG A 19 -10.63 6.36 0.88
N ARG A 20 -10.37 6.92 2.07
CA ARG A 20 -10.04 8.34 2.24
C ARG A 20 -8.67 8.67 1.64
N VAL A 21 -7.67 7.83 1.89
CA VAL A 21 -6.32 7.99 1.35
C VAL A 21 -6.32 7.82 -0.16
N GLY A 22 -6.98 6.78 -0.68
CA GLY A 22 -7.10 6.51 -2.11
C GLY A 22 -7.69 7.67 -2.90
N ARG A 23 -8.70 8.37 -2.37
CA ARG A 23 -9.23 9.61 -2.98
C ARG A 23 -8.21 10.75 -3.10
N ARG A 24 -7.21 10.80 -2.22
CA ARG A 24 -6.15 11.82 -2.23
C ARG A 24 -4.97 11.40 -3.09
N LEU A 25 -4.61 10.13 -3.05
CA LEU A 25 -3.40 9.62 -3.71
C LEU A 25 -3.62 9.22 -5.17
N THR A 26 -4.80 8.72 -5.52
CA THR A 26 -5.09 8.29 -6.90
C THR A 26 -4.95 9.47 -7.85
N GLY A 27 -4.22 9.28 -8.94
CA GLY A 27 -3.89 10.30 -9.93
C GLY A 27 -2.66 11.14 -9.59
N ARG A 28 -2.07 11.02 -8.39
CA ARG A 28 -0.78 11.65 -8.11
C ARG A 28 0.31 10.98 -8.95
N GLU A 29 1.20 11.80 -9.48
CA GLU A 29 2.20 11.38 -10.45
C GLU A 29 3.58 11.95 -10.10
N ARG A 30 4.61 11.16 -10.39
CA ARG A 30 6.02 11.54 -10.34
C ARG A 30 6.76 10.84 -11.48
N ASP A 31 7.49 11.60 -12.29
CA ASP A 31 8.35 11.09 -13.37
C ASP A 31 7.64 10.08 -14.30
N GLY A 32 6.40 10.40 -14.70
CA GLY A 32 5.58 9.58 -15.58
C GLY A 32 4.98 8.33 -14.93
N VAL A 33 5.15 8.14 -13.62
CA VAL A 33 4.54 7.06 -12.84
C VAL A 33 3.41 7.64 -12.01
N ARG A 34 2.20 7.08 -12.14
CA ARG A 34 0.99 7.55 -11.45
C ARG A 34 0.41 6.49 -10.55
N VAL A 35 -0.18 6.91 -9.43
CA VAL A 35 -1.00 6.03 -8.58
C VAL A 35 -2.35 5.80 -9.27
N ALA A 36 -2.58 4.60 -9.78
CA ALA A 36 -3.83 4.22 -10.44
C ALA A 36 -4.91 3.79 -9.44
N MET A 37 -4.54 3.09 -8.37
CA MET A 37 -5.48 2.60 -7.37
C MET A 37 -4.80 2.41 -6.01
N VAL A 38 -5.58 2.61 -4.94
CA VAL A 38 -5.17 2.27 -3.57
C VAL A 38 -6.23 1.37 -2.96
N PHE A 39 -5.82 0.24 -2.40
CA PHE A 39 -6.73 -0.69 -1.71
C PHE A 39 -6.01 -1.39 -0.55
N HIS A 40 -6.76 -2.10 0.29
CA HIS A 40 -6.17 -2.97 1.31
C HIS A 40 -6.52 -4.43 1.05
N TYR A 41 -5.63 -5.29 1.51
CA TYR A 41 -5.77 -6.73 1.56
C TYR A 41 -5.17 -7.22 2.88
N GLY A 42 -5.56 -8.42 3.30
CA GLY A 42 -4.97 -9.08 4.46
C GLY A 42 -5.98 -9.53 5.50
N ALA A 43 -5.53 -10.43 6.36
CA ALA A 43 -6.33 -11.04 7.42
C ALA A 43 -6.49 -10.11 8.63
N VAL A 44 -6.87 -8.85 8.40
CA VAL A 44 -7.05 -7.84 9.45
C VAL A 44 -8.15 -8.18 10.45
N THR A 45 -9.04 -9.10 10.09
CA THR A 45 -10.03 -9.70 10.99
C THR A 45 -9.43 -10.75 11.93
N LEU A 46 -8.21 -11.22 11.67
CA LEU A 46 -7.46 -12.20 12.49
C LEU A 46 -6.34 -11.56 13.30
N ASP A 47 -5.73 -10.47 12.81
CA ASP A 47 -4.78 -9.62 13.54
C ASP A 47 -4.58 -8.31 12.75
N PRO A 48 -4.69 -7.11 13.37
CA PRO A 48 -4.43 -5.85 12.68
C PRO A 48 -3.03 -5.74 12.07
N LYS A 49 -2.04 -6.51 12.57
CA LYS A 49 -0.68 -6.53 11.99
C LYS A 49 -0.63 -7.12 10.57
N HIS A 50 -1.67 -7.83 10.15
CA HIS A 50 -1.74 -8.43 8.82
C HIS A 50 -2.34 -7.49 7.77
N LEU A 51 -2.44 -6.19 8.07
CA LEU A 51 -2.91 -5.19 7.12
C LEU A 51 -1.84 -4.89 6.07
N VAL A 52 -2.19 -5.13 4.81
CA VAL A 52 -1.41 -4.74 3.65
C VAL A 52 -2.18 -3.68 2.86
N VAL A 53 -1.56 -2.54 2.58
CA VAL A 53 -2.08 -1.51 1.69
C VAL A 53 -1.32 -1.58 0.37
N TRP A 54 -2.05 -1.76 -0.72
CA TRP A 54 -1.51 -1.81 -2.06
C TRP A 54 -1.66 -0.48 -2.77
N LEU A 55 -0.58 -0.04 -3.40
CA LEU A 55 -0.51 1.06 -4.36
C LEU A 55 -0.30 0.47 -5.75
N LEU A 56 -1.31 0.53 -6.62
CA LEU A 56 -1.12 0.15 -8.02
C LEU A 56 -0.65 1.35 -8.82
N LEU A 57 0.43 1.14 -9.56
CA LEU A 57 1.08 2.13 -10.40
C LEU A 57 0.74 1.91 -11.87
N ASP A 58 0.82 3.00 -12.63
CA ASP A 58 0.61 3.02 -14.08
C ASP A 58 1.47 4.14 -14.69
N GLY A 59 1.46 4.30 -16.01
CA GLY A 59 2.20 5.32 -16.75
C GLY A 59 3.52 4.82 -17.34
N ARG A 60 3.92 3.58 -17.02
CA ARG A 60 5.06 2.88 -17.62
C ARG A 60 4.72 1.42 -17.91
N PRO A 61 5.43 0.75 -18.82
CA PRO A 61 5.31 -0.68 -19.05
C PRO A 61 5.42 -1.49 -17.75
N SER A 62 4.62 -2.57 -17.65
CA SER A 62 4.53 -3.36 -16.42
C SER A 62 5.86 -3.98 -15.99
N ASP A 63 6.72 -4.35 -16.93
CA ASP A 63 8.05 -4.93 -16.72
C ASP A 63 9.09 -3.91 -16.25
N GLU A 64 8.82 -2.61 -16.43
CA GLU A 64 9.62 -1.54 -15.84
C GLU A 64 9.16 -1.19 -14.42
N LEU A 65 7.90 -1.46 -14.07
CA LEU A 65 7.36 -1.20 -12.74
C LEU A 65 7.71 -2.33 -11.77
N PRO A 66 7.93 -2.01 -10.49
CA PRO A 66 8.23 -3.02 -9.48
C PRO A 66 7.06 -4.00 -9.28
N GLU A 67 7.41 -5.23 -8.93
CA GLU A 67 6.49 -6.31 -8.56
C GLU A 67 6.59 -6.57 -7.07
N TRP A 68 5.44 -6.56 -6.36
CA TRP A 68 5.38 -6.88 -4.92
C TRP A 68 6.40 -6.13 -4.06
N LEU A 69 6.72 -4.88 -4.44
CA LEU A 69 7.74 -4.11 -3.74
C LEU A 69 7.20 -3.60 -2.42
N ALA A 70 7.79 -4.05 -1.32
CA ALA A 70 7.56 -3.46 -0.02
C ALA A 70 8.26 -2.09 0.08
N VAL A 71 7.46 -1.05 0.35
CA VAL A 71 7.97 0.31 0.57
C VAL A 71 8.29 0.47 2.05
N THR A 72 9.57 0.63 2.37
CA THR A 72 10.05 0.73 3.76
C THR A 72 11.27 1.65 3.84
N PRO A 73 11.38 2.51 4.86
CA PRO A 73 12.56 3.36 5.05
C PRO A 73 13.85 2.57 5.28
N THR A 74 13.75 1.29 5.66
CA THR A 74 14.89 0.42 5.94
C THR A 74 15.43 -0.32 4.70
N LEU A 75 14.81 -0.14 3.52
CA LEU A 75 15.32 -0.77 2.30
C LEU A 75 16.68 -0.14 1.93
N LEU A 76 17.70 -0.99 1.81
CA LEU A 76 19.05 -0.57 1.44
C LEU A 76 19.02 0.21 0.13
N PRO A 77 19.72 1.36 0.01
CA PRO A 77 19.71 2.17 -1.21
C PRO A 77 20.05 1.40 -2.48
N SER A 78 20.98 0.44 -2.41
CA SER A 78 21.38 -0.41 -3.53
C SER A 78 20.32 -1.42 -4.00
N LEU A 79 19.26 -1.62 -3.22
CA LEU A 79 18.14 -2.52 -3.55
C LEU A 79 16.90 -1.74 -3.99
N ARG A 80 16.96 -0.40 -4.02
CA ARG A 80 15.83 0.42 -4.46
C ARG A 80 15.71 0.32 -5.98
N PRO A 81 14.48 0.19 -6.52
CA PRO A 81 14.29 0.20 -7.96
C PRO A 81 14.71 1.54 -8.55
N GLU A 82 15.42 1.50 -9.67
CA GLU A 82 15.79 2.71 -10.42
C GLU A 82 14.64 3.24 -11.29
N SER A 83 13.66 2.39 -11.59
CA SER A 83 12.55 2.71 -12.48
C SER A 83 11.48 3.61 -11.86
N VAL A 84 11.51 3.82 -10.54
CA VAL A 84 10.55 4.64 -9.81
C VAL A 84 11.27 5.47 -8.74
N ASP A 85 10.82 6.70 -8.51
CA ASP A 85 11.32 7.54 -7.42
C ASP A 85 10.92 6.91 -6.07
N TYR A 86 11.87 6.23 -5.43
CA TYR A 86 11.63 5.54 -4.16
C TYR A 86 11.35 6.51 -3.01
N GLU A 87 11.90 7.73 -3.04
CA GLU A 87 11.62 8.75 -2.02
C GLU A 87 10.17 9.26 -2.15
N TRP A 88 9.67 9.37 -3.38
CA TRP A 88 8.25 9.63 -3.61
C TRP A 88 7.37 8.49 -3.06
N LEU A 89 7.74 7.24 -3.28
CA LEU A 89 7.02 6.10 -2.68
C LEU A 89 7.04 6.14 -1.15
N LEU A 90 8.17 6.49 -0.53
CA LEU A 90 8.28 6.67 0.92
C LEU A 90 7.38 7.80 1.44
N ALA A 91 7.24 8.90 0.70
CA ALA A 91 6.30 9.95 1.03
C ALA A 91 4.84 9.47 0.98
N LEU A 92 4.46 8.71 -0.06
CA LEU A 92 3.12 8.11 -0.14
C LEU A 92 2.86 7.13 1.02
N ARG A 93 3.85 6.29 1.38
CA ARG A 93 3.78 5.41 2.55
C ARG A 93 3.55 6.22 3.83
N THR A 94 4.30 7.29 4.02
CA THR A 94 4.18 8.15 5.21
C THR A 94 2.76 8.70 5.33
N GLU A 95 2.17 9.19 4.23
CA GLU A 95 0.78 9.67 4.23
C GLU A 95 -0.26 8.58 4.54
N ILE A 96 0.00 7.33 4.14
CA ILE A 96 -0.83 6.17 4.51
C ILE A 96 -0.73 5.91 6.02
N CYS A 97 0.49 5.76 6.55
CA CYS A 97 0.74 5.51 7.97
C CYS A 97 0.16 6.62 8.85
N ASP A 98 0.31 7.88 8.45
CA ASP A 98 -0.26 9.03 9.15
C ASP A 98 -1.79 8.96 9.18
N ALA A 99 -2.42 8.59 8.06
CA ALA A 99 -3.87 8.43 8.02
C ALA A 99 -4.39 7.29 8.90
N PHE A 100 -3.62 6.21 9.06
CA PHE A 100 -3.92 5.14 10.01
C PHE A 100 -3.71 5.58 11.46
N ARG A 101 -2.64 6.34 11.74
CA ARG A 101 -2.37 6.93 13.05
C ARG A 101 -3.52 7.86 13.49
N ASP A 102 -3.93 8.77 12.61
CA ASP A 102 -5.04 9.70 12.85
C ASP A 102 -6.37 8.98 13.09
N ALA A 103 -6.52 7.78 12.54
CA ALA A 103 -7.71 6.95 12.68
C ALA A 103 -7.69 6.06 13.93
N GLY A 104 -6.59 6.09 14.71
CA GLY A 104 -6.42 5.28 15.91
C GLY A 104 -6.08 3.81 15.62
N TRP A 105 -5.41 3.53 14.51
CA TRP A 105 -4.94 2.17 14.22
C TRP A 105 -3.92 1.69 15.26
N PRO A 106 -3.97 0.43 15.73
CA PRO A 106 -3.13 -0.03 16.84
C PRO A 106 -1.60 0.05 16.59
N ASP A 107 -1.17 -0.24 15.36
CA ASP A 107 0.23 -0.17 14.95
C ASP A 107 0.32 0.49 13.55
N PRO A 108 0.28 1.84 13.48
CA PRO A 108 0.22 2.55 12.21
C PRO A 108 1.53 2.49 11.41
N ASP A 109 2.67 2.33 12.09
CA ASP A 109 3.98 2.24 11.45
C ASP A 109 4.29 0.82 10.95
N GLY A 110 3.65 -0.20 11.55
CA GLY A 110 3.64 -1.58 11.10
C GLY A 110 2.66 -1.91 9.96
N VAL A 111 2.00 -0.90 9.37
CA VAL A 111 1.20 -1.10 8.15
C VAL A 111 2.14 -1.42 6.97
N ASP A 112 1.98 -2.59 6.37
CA ASP A 112 2.72 -2.96 5.17
C ASP A 112 2.16 -2.19 3.97
N VAL A 113 3.03 -1.46 3.25
CA VAL A 113 2.66 -0.76 2.02
C VAL A 113 3.43 -1.40 0.87
N LEU A 114 2.69 -2.03 -0.04
CA LEU A 114 3.24 -2.71 -1.22
C LEU A 114 2.83 -2.00 -2.50
N VAL A 115 3.68 -2.15 -3.51
CA VAL A 115 3.52 -1.52 -4.83
C VAL A 115 3.53 -2.59 -5.92
N ASP A 116 2.65 -2.44 -6.90
CA ASP A 116 2.63 -3.24 -8.13
C ASP A 116 2.17 -2.43 -9.36
N SER A 117 2.31 -3.00 -10.56
CA SER A 117 1.69 -2.50 -11.79
C SER A 117 0.19 -2.82 -11.83
N ALA A 118 -0.63 -1.81 -12.12
CA ALA A 118 -2.06 -1.98 -12.35
C ALA A 118 -2.36 -2.91 -13.54
N GLU A 119 -1.55 -2.81 -14.60
CA GLU A 119 -1.69 -3.66 -15.78
C GLU A 119 -1.31 -5.11 -15.49
N ARG A 120 -0.23 -5.35 -14.73
CA ARG A 120 0.18 -6.70 -14.30
C ARG A 120 -0.94 -7.36 -13.50
N VAL A 121 -1.43 -6.67 -12.47
CA VAL A 121 -2.54 -7.14 -11.64
C VAL A 121 -3.77 -7.47 -12.50
N LYS A 122 -4.14 -6.61 -13.44
CA LYS A 122 -5.26 -6.86 -14.37
C LYS A 122 -5.02 -8.09 -15.25
N ALA A 123 -3.83 -8.23 -15.82
CA ALA A 123 -3.47 -9.34 -16.71
C ALA A 123 -3.50 -10.70 -16.00
N HIS A 124 -3.14 -10.73 -14.71
CA HIS A 124 -3.11 -11.94 -13.89
C HIS A 124 -4.42 -12.21 -13.12
N GLY A 125 -5.56 -11.70 -13.61
CA GLY A 125 -6.87 -12.02 -13.05
C GLY A 125 -7.32 -11.11 -11.90
N GLY A 126 -6.75 -9.92 -11.79
CA GLY A 126 -7.13 -8.89 -10.82
C GLY A 126 -6.86 -9.32 -9.39
N TRP A 127 -7.89 -9.32 -8.54
CA TRP A 127 -7.77 -9.69 -7.13
C TRP A 127 -7.19 -11.08 -6.86
N ASN A 128 -7.32 -12.01 -7.80
CA ASN A 128 -6.76 -13.35 -7.66
C ASN A 128 -5.23 -13.36 -7.73
N TYR A 129 -4.59 -12.29 -8.21
CA TYR A 129 -3.15 -12.15 -8.24
C TYR A 129 -2.52 -12.11 -6.83
N PHE A 130 -3.27 -11.67 -5.83
CA PHE A 130 -2.80 -11.54 -4.43
C PHE A 130 -3.21 -12.73 -3.56
N ARG A 131 -3.74 -13.80 -4.15
CA ARG A 131 -4.21 -15.00 -3.43
C ARG A 131 -3.14 -16.07 -3.35
#